data_AF-A0A963WCP1-F1
#
_entry.id   AF-A0A963WCP1-F1
#
_cell.length_a   1.000
_cell.length_b   1.000
_cell.length_c   1.000
_cell.angle_alpha   90.00
_cell.angle_beta   90.00
_cell.angle_gamma   90.00
#
_symmetry.space_group_name_H-M   'P 1'
#
loop_
_entity.id
_entity.type
_entity.pdbx_description
1 polymer ?
#
loop_
_entity_poly.entity_id
_entity_poly.type
_entity_poly.pdbx_seq_one_letter_code
_entity_poly.pdbx_strand_id
1 'polypeptide(L)'
;LRRHPMALLRERLARRGVQTAAQLGQRPHGARVRAAGLVTVRQQPQTARGTIFVTLEDETGPVNVIVWKSLREDDAQRNVLLRARLMAVEGEWQRDVDSGGQVQHLIARRLHDLTPLLGRLAEATTSRDFH
;
A
#
# COMPACT_ATOMS: atom_id res chain seq x y z
N LEU A 1 3.64 1.12 24.02
CA LEU A 1 3.10 1.30 22.65
C LEU A 1 4.09 0.72 21.64
N ARG A 2 3.75 -0.37 20.94
CA ARG A 2 4.63 -0.93 19.91
C ARG A 2 4.63 -0.01 18.69
N ARG A 3 5.82 0.40 18.22
CA ARG A 3 5.98 1.24 17.03
C ARG A 3 5.46 0.48 15.80
N HIS A 4 4.69 1.15 14.94
CA HIS A 4 4.17 0.55 13.73
C HIS A 4 5.32 0.03 12.84
N PRO A 5 5.29 -1.21 12.30
CA PRO A 5 6.41 -1.81 11.57
C PRO A 5 6.89 -0.97 10.38
N MET A 6 5.98 -0.25 9.72
CA MET A 6 6.32 0.64 8.60
C MET A 6 7.26 1.77 9.00
N ALA A 7 7.18 2.24 10.26
CA ALA A 7 8.06 3.29 10.75
C ALA A 7 9.54 2.84 10.80
N LEU A 8 9.80 1.53 10.94
CA LEU A 8 11.16 0.97 10.87
C LEU A 8 11.70 0.93 9.43
N LEU A 9 10.81 0.89 8.43
CA LEU A 9 11.16 0.88 7.01
C LEU A 9 11.12 2.28 6.38
N ARG A 10 10.66 3.30 7.11
CA ARG A 10 10.29 4.60 6.56
C ARG A 10 11.41 5.25 5.77
N GLU A 11 12.62 5.35 6.32
CA GLU A 11 13.76 5.97 5.63
C GLU A 11 14.12 5.24 4.33
N ARG A 12 14.05 3.90 4.33
CA ARG A 12 14.32 3.09 3.15
C ARG A 12 13.24 3.24 2.08
N LEU A 13 11.98 3.34 2.49
CA LEU A 13 10.83 3.52 1.60
C LEU A 13 10.81 4.94 1.02
N ALA A 14 11.08 5.97 1.82
CA ALA A 14 11.15 7.36 1.39
C ALA A 14 12.22 7.57 0.30
N ARG A 15 13.40 6.95 0.44
CA ARG A 15 14.45 6.96 -0.59
C ARG A 15 14.03 6.34 -1.93
N ARG A 16 12.98 5.52 -1.93
CA ARG A 16 12.38 4.90 -3.13
C ARG A 16 11.17 5.69 -3.64
N GLY A 17 10.93 6.89 -3.12
CA GLY A 17 9.80 7.75 -3.46
C GLY A 17 8.45 7.27 -2.90
N VAL A 18 8.46 6.32 -1.95
CA VAL A 18 7.23 5.84 -1.31
C VAL A 18 6.78 6.86 -0.26
N GLN A 19 5.53 7.28 -0.38
CA GLN A 19 4.92 8.31 0.44
C GLN A 19 4.08 7.71 1.56
N THR A 20 3.96 8.45 2.65
CA THR A 20 3.04 8.12 3.76
C THR A 20 1.59 8.34 3.37
N ALA A 21 0.64 7.70 4.07
CA ALA A 21 -0.79 8.02 3.91
C ALA A 21 -1.08 9.51 4.10
N ALA A 22 -0.48 10.14 5.12
CA ALA A 22 -0.60 11.58 5.36
C ALA A 22 -0.06 12.44 4.20
N GLN A 23 1.07 12.07 3.60
CA GLN A 23 1.63 12.78 2.43
C GLN A 23 0.74 12.61 1.19
N LEU A 24 0.16 11.42 0.99
CA LEU A 24 -0.78 11.19 -0.11
C LEU A 24 -2.02 12.06 0.00
N GLY A 25 -2.55 12.26 1.22
CA GLY A 25 -3.69 13.15 1.46
C GLY A 25 -3.46 14.60 0.99
N GLN A 26 -2.19 15.03 0.89
CA GLN A 26 -1.80 16.36 0.39
C GLN A 26 -1.55 16.41 -1.12
N ARG A 27 -1.61 15.26 -1.82
CA ARG A 27 -1.37 15.23 -3.27
C ARG A 27 -2.59 15.71 -4.05
N PRO A 28 -2.38 16.38 -5.21
CA PRO A 28 -3.47 16.74 -6.10
C PRO A 28 -4.06 15.48 -6.75
N HIS A 29 -5.31 15.59 -7.20
CA HIS A 29 -5.94 14.59 -8.05
C HIS A 29 -5.11 14.35 -9.32
N GLY A 30 -5.01 13.10 -9.76
CA GLY A 30 -4.24 12.67 -10.95
C GLY A 30 -2.73 12.53 -10.70
N ALA A 31 -2.23 12.81 -9.48
CA ALA A 31 -0.81 12.70 -9.19
C ALA A 31 -0.31 11.26 -9.31
N ARG A 32 0.84 11.06 -9.97
CA ARG A 32 1.55 9.78 -9.93
C ARG A 32 2.24 9.63 -8.58
N VAL A 33 1.92 8.55 -7.87
CA VAL A 33 2.42 8.32 -6.51
C VAL A 33 2.87 6.87 -6.32
N ARG A 34 3.67 6.67 -5.28
CA ARG A 34 4.05 5.36 -4.76
C ARG A 34 3.65 5.30 -3.30
N ALA A 35 2.91 4.28 -2.92
CA ALA A 35 2.52 4.00 -1.55
C ALA A 35 3.03 2.62 -1.14
N ALA A 36 3.24 2.38 0.14
CA ALA A 36 3.43 1.04 0.66
C ALA A 36 2.84 0.93 2.05
N GLY A 37 2.35 -0.24 2.40
CA GLY A 37 1.78 -0.50 3.71
C GLY A 37 1.47 -1.97 3.93
N LEU A 38 1.23 -2.31 5.20
CA LEU A 38 0.74 -3.63 5.58
C LEU A 38 -0.64 -3.82 4.96
N VAL A 39 -0.88 -4.97 4.36
CA VAL A 39 -2.18 -5.21 3.77
C VAL A 39 -3.14 -5.71 4.84
N THR A 40 -4.12 -4.87 5.20
CA THR A 40 -5.07 -5.16 6.26
C THR A 40 -6.38 -5.76 5.72
N VAL A 41 -6.81 -5.33 4.53
CA VAL A 41 -8.08 -5.75 3.94
C VAL A 41 -7.93 -6.01 2.44
N ARG A 42 -8.68 -7.00 1.94
CA ARG A 42 -8.96 -7.23 0.52
C ARG A 42 -10.43 -7.55 0.36
N GLN A 43 -11.11 -6.82 -0.51
CA GLN A 43 -12.53 -7.03 -0.78
C GLN A 43 -12.80 -7.01 -2.28
N GLN A 44 -13.60 -7.96 -2.75
CA GLN A 44 -14.12 -7.99 -4.11
C GLN A 44 -15.65 -8.04 -4.04
N PRO A 45 -16.33 -6.89 -3.92
CA PRO A 45 -17.79 -6.85 -3.95
C PRO A 45 -18.30 -7.45 -5.26
N GLN A 46 -19.36 -8.26 -5.20
CA GLN A 46 -19.94 -8.90 -6.39
C GLN A 46 -20.37 -7.88 -7.45
N THR A 47 -20.80 -6.69 -7.02
CA THR A 47 -21.25 -5.58 -7.87
C THR A 47 -20.12 -4.81 -8.53
N ALA A 48 -18.87 -4.96 -8.08
CA ALA A 48 -17.75 -4.12 -8.50
C ALA A 48 -17.12 -4.52 -9.85
N ARG A 49 -17.82 -5.34 -10.66
CA ARG A 49 -17.39 -5.84 -11.99
C ARG A 49 -15.97 -6.40 -11.99
N GLY A 50 -15.62 -7.11 -10.91
CA GLY A 50 -14.30 -7.69 -10.73
C GLY A 50 -13.23 -6.72 -10.25
N THR A 51 -13.56 -5.52 -9.79
CA THR A 51 -12.63 -4.63 -9.08
C THR A 51 -12.36 -5.15 -7.67
N ILE A 52 -11.10 -5.10 -7.25
CA ILE A 52 -10.67 -5.46 -5.89
C ILE A 52 -10.24 -4.19 -5.17
N PHE A 53 -10.72 -4.03 -3.94
CA PHE A 53 -10.31 -2.98 -3.03
C PHE A 53 -9.31 -3.55 -2.04
N VAL A 54 -8.21 -2.84 -1.83
CA VAL A 54 -7.15 -3.22 -0.89
C VAL A 54 -6.90 -2.05 0.06
N THR A 55 -6.86 -2.32 1.35
CA THR A 55 -6.43 -1.31 2.34
C THR A 55 -4.99 -1.61 2.75
N LEU A 56 -4.12 -0.61 2.56
CA LEU A 56 -2.75 -0.60 3.06
C LEU A 56 -2.69 0.26 4.31
N GLU A 57 -1.93 -0.15 5.32
CA GLU A 57 -1.74 0.63 6.54
C GLU A 57 -0.26 0.97 6.74
N ASP A 58 0.01 2.24 7.01
CA ASP A 58 1.29 2.71 7.51
C ASP A 58 1.14 3.47 8.84
N GLU A 59 2.24 3.96 9.39
CA GLU A 59 2.23 4.64 10.70
C GLU A 59 1.47 5.97 10.73
N THR A 60 1.02 6.47 9.58
CA THR A 60 0.24 7.70 9.45
C THR A 60 -1.22 7.44 9.10
N GLY A 61 -1.59 6.20 8.80
CA GLY A 61 -2.98 5.80 8.57
C GLY A 61 -3.17 4.88 7.36
N PRO A 62 -4.43 4.68 6.95
CA PRO A 62 -4.78 3.80 5.85
C PRO A 62 -4.66 4.50 4.48
N VAL A 63 -4.37 3.69 3.46
CA VAL A 63 -4.44 4.05 2.04
C VAL A 63 -5.36 3.04 1.35
N ASN A 64 -6.46 3.52 0.80
CA ASN A 64 -7.37 2.71 0.00
C ASN A 64 -6.86 2.60 -1.43
N VAL A 65 -6.72 1.38 -1.93
CA VAL A 65 -6.20 1.06 -3.24
C VAL A 65 -7.28 0.36 -4.05
N ILE A 66 -7.49 0.82 -5.28
CA ILE A 66 -8.39 0.20 -6.25
C ILE A 66 -7.54 -0.56 -7.26
N VAL A 67 -7.85 -1.84 -7.41
CA VAL A 67 -7.18 -2.75 -8.35
C VAL A 67 -8.19 -3.25 -9.37
N TRP A 68 -8.07 -2.76 -10.60
CA TRP A 68 -8.93 -3.17 -11.70
C TRP A 68 -8.60 -4.59 -12.18
N LYS A 69 -9.57 -5.19 -12.89
CA LYS A 69 -9.43 -6.53 -13.45
C LYS A 69 -8.21 -6.66 -14.36
N SER A 70 -7.99 -5.69 -15.24
CA SER A 70 -6.88 -5.70 -16.21
C SER A 70 -5.50 -5.82 -15.54
N LEU A 71 -5.28 -5.19 -14.38
CA LEU A 71 -3.98 -5.25 -13.72
C LEU A 71 -3.62 -6.67 -13.25
N ARG A 72 -4.60 -7.50 -12.89
CA ARG A 72 -4.37 -8.87 -12.40
C ARG A 72 -4.56 -9.95 -13.47
N GLU A 73 -4.73 -9.56 -14.73
CA GLU A 73 -4.64 -10.50 -15.86
C GLU A 73 -3.20 -10.95 -16.06
N ASP A 74 -2.23 -10.14 -15.61
CA ASP A 74 -0.85 -10.53 -15.41
C ASP A 74 -0.72 -11.39 -14.13
N ASP A 75 -0.17 -12.60 -14.27
CA ASP A 75 -0.02 -13.57 -13.17
C ASP A 75 0.92 -13.08 -12.05
N ALA A 76 1.96 -12.31 -12.38
CA ALA A 76 2.84 -11.74 -11.37
C ALA A 76 2.10 -10.69 -10.53
N GLN A 77 1.34 -9.80 -11.17
CA GLN A 77 0.50 -8.82 -10.48
C GLN A 77 -0.60 -9.50 -9.65
N ARG A 78 -1.25 -10.54 -10.19
CA ARG A 78 -2.22 -11.36 -9.47
C ARG A 78 -1.61 -12.02 -8.23
N ASN A 79 -0.42 -12.58 -8.35
CA ASN A 79 0.27 -13.22 -7.24
C ASN A 79 0.60 -12.22 -6.13
N VAL A 80 1.13 -11.04 -6.48
CA VAL A 80 1.37 -9.96 -5.50
C VAL A 80 0.06 -9.55 -4.83
N LEU A 81 -1.00 -9.31 -5.61
CA LEU A 81 -2.30 -8.89 -5.10
C LEU A 81 -2.84 -9.85 -4.05
N LEU A 82 -2.79 -11.15 -4.33
CA LEU A 82 -3.42 -12.17 -3.48
C LEU A 82 -2.57 -12.56 -2.28
N ARG A 83 -1.23 -12.48 -2.36
CA ARG A 83 -0.34 -13.09 -1.35
C ARG A 83 0.47 -12.11 -0.52
N ALA A 84 0.70 -10.88 -0.99
CA ALA A 84 1.59 -9.94 -0.29
C ALA A 84 1.02 -9.53 1.08
N ARG A 85 1.81 -9.63 2.15
CA ARG A 85 1.46 -9.09 3.49
C ARG A 85 1.93 -7.66 3.67
N LEU A 86 2.98 -7.29 2.94
CA LEU A 86 3.47 -5.91 2.79
C LEU A 86 3.55 -5.63 1.30
N MET A 87 2.86 -4.59 0.83
CA MET A 87 2.72 -4.30 -0.59
C MET A 87 3.15 -2.86 -0.86
N ALA A 88 3.90 -2.65 -1.95
CA ALA A 88 4.03 -1.33 -2.56
C ALA A 88 3.18 -1.24 -3.82
N VAL A 89 2.59 -0.07 -4.02
CA VAL A 89 1.70 0.23 -5.13
C VAL A 89 2.19 1.50 -5.80
N GLU A 90 2.43 1.40 -7.11
CA GLU A 90 2.62 2.55 -7.97
C GLU A 90 1.31 2.80 -8.71
N GLY A 91 0.89 4.06 -8.79
CA GLY A 91 -0.41 4.37 -9.31
C GLY A 91 -0.72 5.85 -9.40
N GLU A 92 -2.00 6.12 -9.58
CA GLU A 92 -2.56 7.45 -9.73
C GLU A 92 -3.44 7.78 -8.52
N TRP A 93 -3.14 8.89 -7.87
CA TRP A 93 -3.91 9.37 -6.73
C TRP A 93 -5.20 10.04 -7.20
N GLN A 94 -6.31 9.55 -6.71
CA GLN A 94 -7.64 10.03 -7.06
C GLN A 94 -8.29 10.63 -5.82
N ARG A 95 -8.76 11.86 -5.99
CA ARG A 95 -9.56 12.58 -4.99
C ARG A 95 -10.89 12.89 -5.61
N ASP A 96 -11.96 12.54 -4.93
CA ASP A 96 -13.29 12.95 -5.33
C ASP A 96 -13.45 14.45 -5.06
N VAL A 97 -13.48 15.24 -6.14
CA VAL A 97 -13.63 16.69 -6.08
C VAL A 97 -15.04 17.09 -5.65
N ASP A 98 -16.06 16.29 -5.97
CA ASP A 98 -17.45 16.58 -5.63
C ASP A 98 -17.71 16.38 -4.13
N SER A 99 -17.00 15.42 -3.53
CA SER A 99 -16.98 15.22 -2.07
C SER A 99 -16.02 16.16 -1.32
N GLY A 100 -15.54 17.25 -1.95
CA GLY A 100 -14.56 18.17 -1.34
C GLY A 100 -13.21 17.52 -1.01
N GLY A 101 -12.87 16.42 -1.68
CA GLY A 101 -11.64 15.66 -1.47
C GLY A 101 -11.64 14.73 -0.26
N GLN A 102 -12.80 14.46 0.35
CA GLN A 102 -12.93 13.55 1.51
C GLN A 102 -12.71 12.09 1.13
N VAL A 103 -13.19 11.68 -0.05
CA VAL A 103 -12.96 10.33 -0.57
C VAL A 103 -11.67 10.32 -1.40
N GLN A 104 -10.73 9.48 -0.99
CA GLN A 104 -9.40 9.41 -1.59
C GLN A 104 -9.00 7.95 -1.80
N HIS A 105 -8.44 7.65 -2.97
CA HIS A 105 -7.96 6.32 -3.29
C HIS A 105 -6.79 6.35 -4.28
N LEU A 106 -6.00 5.29 -4.26
CA LEU A 106 -4.91 5.05 -5.20
C LEU A 106 -5.36 4.04 -6.25
N ILE A 107 -5.45 4.46 -7.52
CA ILE A 107 -5.67 3.53 -8.63
C ILE A 107 -4.35 2.84 -8.93
N ALA A 108 -4.29 1.53 -8.70
CA ALA A 108 -3.08 0.75 -8.92
C ALA A 108 -2.74 0.64 -10.42
N ARG A 109 -1.46 0.84 -10.74
CA ARG A 109 -0.87 0.56 -12.06
C ARG A 109 0.22 -0.51 -11.98
N ARG A 110 0.84 -0.69 -10.81
CA ARG A 110 1.81 -1.76 -10.54
C ARG A 110 1.83 -2.09 -9.06
N LEU A 111 1.91 -3.38 -8.77
CA LEU A 111 2.03 -3.94 -7.42
C LEU A 111 3.41 -4.59 -7.26
N HIS A 112 3.98 -4.43 -6.08
CA HIS A 112 5.24 -5.05 -5.68
C HIS A 112 5.08 -5.75 -4.33
N ASP A 113 5.48 -7.02 -4.27
CA ASP A 113 5.55 -7.75 -3.01
C ASP A 113 6.78 -7.30 -2.22
N LEU A 114 6.52 -6.71 -1.06
CA LEU A 114 7.53 -6.29 -0.10
C LEU A 114 7.52 -7.17 1.16
N THR A 115 6.73 -8.24 1.20
CA THR A 115 6.67 -9.23 2.30
C THR A 115 8.05 -9.72 2.75
N PRO A 116 9.04 -9.95 1.87
CA PRO A 116 10.39 -10.33 2.31
C PRO A 116 11.06 -9.33 3.27
N LEU A 117 10.65 -8.05 3.28
CA LEU A 117 11.17 -7.06 4.23
C LEU A 117 10.64 -7.30 5.66
N LEU A 118 9.49 -7.96 5.83
CA LEU A 118 8.96 -8.29 7.16
C LEU A 118 9.80 -9.35 7.86
N GLY A 119 10.27 -10.37 7.14
CA GLY A 119 11.18 -11.38 7.69
C GLY A 119 12.48 -10.76 8.19
N ARG A 120 13.07 -9.86 7.40
CA ARG A 120 14.29 -9.13 7.77
C ARG A 120 14.12 -8.23 8.99
N LEU A 121 12.94 -7.63 9.16
CA LEU A 121 12.63 -6.86 10.38
C LEU A 121 12.58 -7.77 11.60
N ALA A 122 11.93 -8.92 11.49
CA ALA A 122 11.85 -9.89 12.58
C ALA A 122 13.25 -10.39 13.00
N GLU A 123 14.11 -10.74 12.03
CA GLU A 123 15.51 -11.12 12.27
C GLU A 123 16.30 -9.99 12.96
N ALA A 124 16.17 -8.74 12.50
CA ALA A 124 16.87 -7.59 13.06
C ALA A 124 16.40 -7.23 14.48
N THR A 125 15.15 -7.55 14.84
CA THR A 125 14.63 -7.34 16.21
C THR A 125 15.02 -8.46 17.16
N THR A 126 15.04 -9.72 16.72
CA THR A 126 15.44 -10.87 17.55
C THR A 126 16.94 -10.88 17.84
N SER A 127 17.76 -10.31 16.94
CA SER A 127 19.22 -10.23 17.11
C SER A 127 19.69 -9.30 18.25
N ARG A 128 18.79 -8.57 18.94
CA ARG A 128 19.16 -7.64 20.02
C ARG A 128 19.06 -8.22 21.43
N ASP A 129 18.63 -9.48 21.57
CA ASP A 129 18.48 -10.17 22.87
C ASP A 129 19.56 -11.23 23.11
N PHE A 130 20.83 -10.92 22.81
CA PHE A 130 21.95 -11.76 23.26
C PHE A 130 23.13 -10.91 23.77
N HIS A 131 23.39 -11.10 25.08
CA HIS A 131 24.48 -10.64 25.94
C HIS A 131 24.19 -9.41 26.82
#